data_AF-A0A2M7QIL3-F1
#
_entry.id   AF-A0A2M7QIL3-F1
#
_cell.length_a   1.000
_cell.length_b   1.000
_cell.length_c   1.000
_cell.angle_alpha   90.00
_cell.angle_beta   90.00
_cell.angle_gamma   90.00
#
_symmetry.space_group_name_H-M   'P 1'
#
loop_
_entity.id
_entity.type
_entity.pdbx_description
1 polymer ?
#
loop_
_entity_poly.entity_id
_entity_poly.type
_entity_poly.pdbx_seq_one_letter_code
_entity_poly.pdbx_strand_id
1 'polypeptide(L)' 'MTLGSTNEIEVHLEIAKDLRYLQKDLCDNLVRRYRFLGGKISNLKRNWRTF' A
#
# COMPACT_ATOMS: atom_id res chain seq x y z
N MET A 1 10.73 3.09 7.21
CA MET A 1 11.07 2.91 5.79
C MET A 1 9.97 2.13 5.08
N THR A 2 9.80 0.83 5.36
CA THR A 2 8.82 -0.06 4.68
C THR A 2 7.34 0.37 4.74
N LEU A 3 6.86 0.92 5.85
CA LEU A 3 5.48 1.45 5.93
C LEU A 3 5.28 2.69 5.03
N GLY A 4 6.29 3.56 4.94
CA GLY A 4 6.27 4.73 4.06
C GLY A 4 6.24 4.32 2.59
N SER A 5 7.08 3.37 2.20
CA SER A 5 7.11 2.82 0.83
C SER A 5 5.79 2.17 0.41
N THR A 6 5.06 1.56 1.36
CA THR A 6 3.73 1.00 1.10
C THR A 6 2.73 2.11 0.72
N ASN A 7 2.83 3.26 1.39
CA ASN A 7 1.97 4.42 1.16
C ASN A 7 2.34 5.16 -0.14
N GLU A 8 3.63 5.28 -0.45
CA GLU A 8 4.12 5.84 -1.72
C GLU A 8 3.62 5.02 -2.93
N ILE A 9 3.63 3.69 -2.82
CA ILE A 9 3.10 2.83 -3.90
C ILE A 9 1.59 3.01 -4.07
N GLU A 10 0.83 3.21 -2.99
CA GLU A 10 -0.60 3.52 -3.09
C GLU A 10 -0.83 4.80 -3.92
N VAL A 11 -0.05 5.86 -3.64
CA VAL A 11 -0.11 7.11 -4.41
C VAL A 11 0.27 6.89 -5.88
N HIS A 12 1.33 6.13 -6.16
CA HIS A 12 1.72 5.83 -7.54
C HIS A 12 0.66 5.02 -8.32
N LEU A 13 -0.01 4.09 -7.65
CA LEU A 13 -1.11 3.32 -8.24
C LEU A 13 -2.31 4.22 -8.56
N GLU A 14 -2.67 5.13 -7.66
CA GLU A 14 -3.74 6.10 -7.90
C GLU A 14 -3.42 7.03 -9.09
N ILE A 15 -2.18 7.54 -9.17
CA ILE A 15 -1.73 8.34 -10.33
C ILE A 15 -1.81 7.52 -11.63
N ALA A 16 -1.37 6.25 -11.61
CA ALA A 16 -1.42 5.38 -12.78
C ALA A 16 -2.86 5.06 -13.22
N LYS A 17 -3.81 4.99 -12.29
CA LYS A 17 -5.24 4.85 -12.56
C LYS A 17 -5.81 6.10 -13.22
N ASP A 18 -5.49 7.27 -12.69
CA ASP A 18 -5.96 8.55 -13.22
C ASP A 18 -5.44 8.82 -14.65
N LEU A 19 -4.20 8.42 -14.92
CA LEU A 19 -3.56 8.47 -16.24
C LEU A 19 -4.01 7.34 -17.17
N ARG A 20 -4.88 6.43 -16.73
CA ARG A 20 -5.36 5.25 -17.46
C ARG A 20 -4.24 4.32 -17.95
N TYR A 21 -3.09 4.33 -17.28
CA TYR A 21 -2.00 3.37 -17.54
C TYR A 21 -2.33 1.97 -17.01
N LEU A 22 -3.21 1.88 -16.01
CA LEU A 22 -3.68 0.63 -15.46
C LEU A 22 -5.20 0.53 -15.58
N GLN A 23 -5.68 -0.69 -15.83
CA GLN A 23 -7.11 -0.99 -15.70
C GLN A 23 -7.55 -0.74 -14.27
N LYS A 24 -8.73 -0.11 -14.11
CA LYS A 24 -9.26 0.29 -12.81
C LYS A 24 -9.33 -0.87 -11.83
N ASP A 25 -9.84 -2.03 -12.26
CA ASP A 25 -9.96 -3.21 -11.40
C ASP A 25 -8.61 -3.75 -10.93
N LEU A 26 -7.60 -3.69 -11.80
CA LEU A 26 -6.23 -4.09 -11.44
C LEU A 26 -5.64 -3.13 -10.40
N CYS A 27 -5.81 -1.82 -10.61
CA CYS A 27 -5.35 -0.81 -9.67
C CYS A 27 -6.02 -0.96 -8.30
N ASP A 28 -7.35 -1.10 -8.27
CA ASP A 28 -8.13 -1.24 -7.03
C ASP A 28 -7.78 -2.54 -6.27
N ASN A 29 -7.36 -3.60 -6.99
CA ASN A 29 -6.85 -4.83 -6.38
C ASN A 29 -5.46 -4.60 -5.76
N LEU A 30 -4.56 -3.94 -6.48
CA LEU A 30 -3.20 -3.65 -6.00
C LEU A 30 -3.23 -2.73 -4.77
N VAL A 31 -4.03 -1.67 -4.79
CA VAL A 31 -4.21 -0.77 -3.64
C VAL A 31 -4.70 -1.53 -2.41
N ARG A 32 -5.70 -2.43 -2.56
CA ARG A 32 -6.17 -3.28 -1.46
C ARG A 32 -5.06 -4.16 -0.87
N ARG A 33 -4.22 -4.77 -1.72
CA ARG A 33 -3.11 -5.61 -1.27
C ARG A 33 -2.06 -4.80 -0.50
N TYR A 34 -1.71 -3.62 -1.00
CA TYR A 34 -0.75 -2.73 -0.34
C TYR A 34 -1.27 -2.21 1.00
N ARG A 35 -2.55 -1.81 1.11
CA ARG A 35 -3.15 -1.46 2.39
C ARG A 35 -3.10 -2.59 3.41
N PHE A 36 -3.42 -3.82 2.99
CA PHE A 36 -3.34 -4.99 3.86
C PHE A 36 -1.90 -5.25 4.34
N LEU A 37 -0.91 -5.14 3.45
CA LEU A 37 0.50 -5.27 3.78
C LEU A 37 0.95 -4.19 4.78
N GLY A 38 0.55 -2.93 4.55
CA GLY A 38 0.84 -1.82 5.46
C GLY A 38 0.28 -2.05 6.85
N GLY A 39 -0.94 -2.59 6.96
CA GLY A 39 -1.55 -2.99 8.23
C GLY A 39 -0.72 -4.06 8.96
N LYS A 40 -0.25 -5.10 8.25
CA LYS A 40 0.63 -6.12 8.82
C LYS A 40 1.96 -5.55 9.32
N ILE A 41 2.60 -4.70 8.53
CA ILE A 41 3.89 -4.06 8.89
C ILE A 41 3.69 -3.14 10.10
N SER A 42 2.59 -2.39 10.15
CA SER A 42 2.25 -1.52 11.29
C SER A 42 2.05 -2.33 12.58
N ASN A 43 1.29 -3.43 12.50
CA ASN A 43 1.10 -4.34 13.64
C ASN A 43 2.43 -4.97 14.08
N LEU A 44 3.27 -5.42 13.14
CA LEU A 44 4.58 -5.97 13.46
C LEU A 44 5.45 -4.95 14.19
N LYS A 45 5.53 -3.71 13.67
CA LYS A 45 6.27 -2.61 14.30
C LYS A 45 5.74 -2.28 15.69
N ARG A 46 4.42 -2.30 15.88
CA ARG A 46 3.80 -2.08 17.19
C ARG A 46 4.22 -3.17 18.18
N ASN A 47 4.06 -4.43 17.80
CA ASN A 47 4.42 -5.57 18.65
C ASN A 47 5.91 -5.56 19.03
N TRP A 48 6.78 -5.17 18.10
CA TRP A 48 8.22 -5.01 18.36
C TRP A 48 8.57 -3.92 19.37
N ARG A 49 7.74 -2.88 19.54
CA ARG A 49 7.94 -1.83 20.55
C ARG A 49 7.41 -2.23 21.94
N THR A 50 6.69 -3.34 22.03
CA THR A 50 6.06 -3.82 23.27
C THR A 50 6.85 -4.95 23.92
N PHE A 51 7.93 -5.40 23.28
CA PHE A 51 8.98 -6.27 23.83
C PHE A 51 10.17 -5.40 24.26
#